data_AF-A0A3M3JRQ4-F1
#
_entry.id   AF-A0A3M3JRQ4-F1
#
_cell.length_a   1.000
_cell.length_b   1.000
_cell.length_c   1.000
_cell.angle_alpha   90.00
_cell.angle_beta   90.00
_cell.angle_gamma   90.00
#
_symmetry.space_group_name_H-M   'P 1'
#
loop_
_entity.id
_entity.type
_entity.pdbx_description
1 polymer ?
#
loop_
_entity_poly.entity_id
_entity_poly.type
_entity_poly.pdbx_seq_one_letter_code
_entity_poly.pdbx_strand_id
1 'polypeptide(L)'
;MSKAIKSKPTNITLPSGILESADETFLEPLKAEAFYGRPSRSMVIRALLEIALENGGKFRPENAHQYESFKEEIRRILTDRTEG
;
A
#
# COMPACT_ATOMS: atom_id res chain seq x y z
N MET A 1 -23.10 0.06 -19.40
CA MET A 1 -22.85 -0.67 -18.14
C MET A 1 -21.49 -1.37 -18.24
N SER A 2 -20.46 -0.83 -17.59
CA SER A 2 -19.12 -1.43 -17.62
C SER A 2 -19.13 -2.68 -16.74
N LYS A 3 -18.87 -3.84 -17.36
CA LYS A 3 -18.82 -5.13 -16.68
C LYS A 3 -17.68 -5.07 -15.64
N ALA A 4 -18.01 -5.19 -14.36
CA ALA A 4 -17.00 -5.26 -13.31
C ALA A 4 -16.09 -6.46 -13.59
N ILE A 5 -14.84 -6.21 -13.99
CA ILE A 5 -13.84 -7.25 -14.14
C ILE A 5 -13.57 -7.77 -12.73
N LYS A 6 -14.07 -8.97 -12.41
CA LYS A 6 -13.69 -9.65 -11.16
C LYS A 6 -12.19 -9.90 -11.21
N SER A 7 -11.44 -9.22 -10.35
CA SER A 7 -10.02 -9.50 -10.18
C SER A 7 -9.84 -10.93 -9.70
N LYS A 8 -8.84 -11.62 -10.24
CA LYS A 8 -8.45 -12.93 -9.70
C LYS A 8 -7.80 -12.70 -8.33
N PRO A 9 -8.11 -13.53 -7.32
CA PRO A 9 -7.44 -13.45 -6.03
C PRO A 9 -5.93 -13.75 -6.22
N THR A 10 -5.10 -12.86 -5.69
CA THR A 10 -3.64 -13.03 -5.63
C THR A 10 -3.26 -13.37 -4.19
N ASN A 11 -2.55 -14.47 -4.00
CA ASN A 11 -2.00 -14.83 -2.69
C ASN A 11 -0.65 -14.15 -2.51
N ILE A 12 -0.49 -13.37 -1.45
CA ILE A 12 0.78 -12.78 -1.04
C ILE A 12 1.16 -13.36 0.32
N THR A 13 2.44 -13.67 0.50
CA THR A 13 2.98 -14.09 1.80
C THR A 13 3.52 -12.86 2.51
N LEU A 14 2.96 -12.56 3.68
CA LEU A 14 3.40 -11.48 4.55
C LEU A 14 3.64 -12.02 5.96
N PRO A 15 4.62 -11.49 6.71
CA PRO A 15 4.77 -11.76 8.13
C PRO A 15 3.46 -11.46 8.88
N SER A 16 3.04 -12.35 9.78
CA SER A 16 1.76 -12.26 10.49
C SER A 16 1.57 -10.94 11.22
N GLY A 17 2.61 -10.43 11.88
CA GLY A 17 2.57 -9.17 12.61
C GLY A 17 2.27 -7.96 11.72
N ILE A 18 2.63 -8.00 10.42
CA ILE A 18 2.32 -6.89 9.50
C ILE A 18 0.81 -6.80 9.22
N LEU A 19 0.14 -7.94 9.07
CA LEU A 19 -1.30 -7.97 8.82
C LEU A 19 -2.11 -7.55 10.03
N GLU A 20 -1.69 -7.97 11.23
CA GLU A 20 -2.32 -7.57 12.48
C GLU A 20 -2.16 -6.06 12.73
N SER A 21 -0.93 -5.54 12.64
CA SER A 21 -0.69 -4.10 12.79
C SER A 21 -1.42 -3.26 11.73
N ALA A 22 -1.56 -3.77 10.50
CA ALA A 22 -2.31 -3.07 9.46
C ALA A 22 -3.82 -3.00 9.78
N ASP A 23 -4.39 -4.06 10.38
CA ASP A 23 -5.79 -4.06 10.78
C ASP A 23 -6.03 -3.02 11.88
N GLU A 24 -5.24 -3.05 12.95
CA GLU A 24 -5.34 -2.14 14.09
C GLU A 24 -5.11 -0.68 13.67
N THR A 25 -4.12 -0.42 12.82
CA THR A 25 -3.72 0.95 12.45
C THR A 25 -4.64 1.56 11.40
N PHE A 26 -5.10 0.78 10.41
CA PHE A 26 -5.80 1.32 9.24
C PHE A 26 -7.26 0.88 9.15
N LEU A 27 -7.60 -0.35 9.52
CA LEU A 27 -8.96 -0.86 9.29
C LEU A 27 -9.89 -0.56 10.45
N GLU A 28 -9.46 -0.77 11.69
CA GLU A 28 -10.30 -0.55 12.86
C GLU A 28 -10.78 0.90 13.00
N PRO A 29 -9.93 1.92 12.82
CA PRO A 29 -10.38 3.31 12.86
C PRO A 29 -11.41 3.63 11.77
N LEU A 30 -11.22 3.10 10.55
CA LEU A 30 -12.15 3.31 9.44
C LEU A 30 -13.52 2.66 9.65
N LYS A 31 -13.62 1.60 10.48
CA LYS A 31 -14.91 1.01 10.87
C LYS A 31 -15.66 1.88 11.87
N ALA A 32 -14.93 2.67 12.68
CA ALA A 32 -15.52 3.59 13.63
C ALA A 32 -15.99 4.91 12.97
N GLU A 33 -15.45 5.22 11.79
CA GLU A 33 -15.83 6.40 10.99
C GLU A 33 -16.83 6.07 9.86
N ALA A 34 -17.44 7.10 9.28
CA ALA A 34 -18.40 6.98 8.17
C ALA A 34 -17.71 6.67 6.82
N PHE A 35 -16.78 5.71 6.81
CA PHE A 35 -16.13 5.26 5.59
C PHE A 35 -17.15 4.59 4.67
N TYR A 36 -17.28 5.08 3.43
CA TYR A 36 -18.20 4.51 2.46
C TYR A 36 -17.65 3.18 1.92
N GLY A 37 -18.28 2.08 2.31
CA GLY A 37 -17.93 0.73 1.88
C GLY A 37 -17.38 -0.14 3.01
N ARG A 38 -16.88 -1.33 2.67
CA ARG A 38 -16.31 -2.26 3.65
C ARG A 38 -14.78 -2.15 3.63
N PRO A 39 -14.14 -1.54 4.65
CA PRO A 39 -12.69 -1.51 4.74
C PRO A 39 -12.16 -2.94 4.81
N SER A 40 -11.07 -3.22 4.09
CA SER A 40 -10.47 -4.55 4.01
C SER A 40 -8.96 -4.46 3.84
N ARG A 41 -8.23 -5.50 4.26
CA ARG A 41 -6.78 -5.60 4.07
C ARG A 41 -6.38 -5.39 2.60
N SER A 42 -7.15 -5.99 1.68
CA SER A 42 -6.91 -5.86 0.25
C SER A 42 -7.02 -4.43 -0.24
N MET A 43 -7.94 -3.63 0.32
CA MET A 43 -8.05 -2.20 0.00
C MET A 43 -6.81 -1.43 0.47
N VAL A 44 -6.33 -1.67 1.69
CA VAL A 44 -5.12 -1.02 2.23
C VAL A 44 -3.90 -1.38 1.39
N ILE A 45 -3.68 -2.68 1.14
CA ILE A 45 -2.55 -3.16 0.33
C ILE A 45 -2.60 -2.56 -1.08
N ARG A 46 -3.80 -2.52 -1.69
CA ARG A 46 -4.00 -1.91 -3.01
C ARG A 46 -3.65 -0.43 -3.00
N ALA A 47 -4.17 0.34 -2.05
CA ALA A 47 -3.90 1.78 -1.96
C ALA A 47 -2.40 2.05 -1.78
N LEU A 48 -1.70 1.29 -0.92
CA LEU A 48 -0.26 1.41 -0.72
C LEU A 48 0.53 1.16 -2.03
N LEU A 49 0.14 0.15 -2.80
CA LEU A 49 0.76 -0.15 -4.09
C LEU A 49 0.45 0.92 -5.14
N GLU A 50 -0.79 1.40 -5.21
CA GLU A 50 -1.19 2.47 -6.14
C GLU A 50 -0.37 3.75 -5.88
N ILE A 51 -0.24 4.20 -4.62
CA ILE A 51 0.56 5.38 -4.26
C ILE A 51 2.05 5.19 -4.60
N ALA A 52 2.59 3.99 -4.37
CA ALA A 52 3.98 3.68 -4.73
C ALA A 52 4.20 3.74 -6.26
N LEU A 53 3.24 3.24 -7.05
CA LEU A 53 3.29 3.25 -8.51
C LEU A 53 3.13 4.68 -9.07
N GLU A 54 2.27 5.51 -8.47
CA GLU A 54 2.12 6.92 -8.82
C GLU A 54 3.45 7.68 -8.70
N ASN A 55 4.27 7.32 -7.71
CA ASN A 55 5.60 7.91 -7.49
C ASN A 55 6.74 7.12 -8.16
N GLY A 56 6.42 6.08 -8.94
CA GLY A 56 7.41 5.14 -9.49
C GLY A 56 8.46 5.79 -10.38
N GLY A 57 8.14 6.90 -11.05
CA GLY A 57 9.12 7.67 -11.84
C GLY A 57 10.26 8.26 -11.03
N LYS A 58 10.09 8.41 -9.71
CA LYS A 58 11.13 8.87 -8.79
C LYS A 58 12.03 7.74 -8.31
N PHE A 59 11.66 6.47 -8.49
CA PHE A 59 12.38 5.32 -7.95
C PHE A 59 13.76 5.13 -8.61
N ARG A 60 14.79 4.96 -7.79
CA ARG A 60 16.19 4.77 -8.19
C ARG A 60 16.65 3.37 -7.76
N PRO A 61 16.62 2.36 -8.66
CA PRO A 61 16.99 0.98 -8.31
C PRO A 61 18.44 0.87 -7.82
N GLU A 62 19.33 1.76 -8.25
CA GLU A 62 20.70 1.84 -7.79
C GLU A 62 20.85 2.14 -6.29
N ASN A 63 19.79 2.64 -5.62
CA ASN A 63 19.79 2.89 -4.18
C ASN A 63 19.34 1.67 -3.35
N ALA A 64 18.85 0.58 -3.97
CA ALA A 64 18.17 -0.52 -3.30
C ALA A 64 18.96 -1.85 -3.39
N HIS A 65 20.04 -1.98 -2.63
CA HIS A 65 20.92 -3.17 -2.66
C HIS A 65 20.47 -4.32 -1.75
N GLN A 66 19.75 -4.00 -0.67
CA GLN A 66 19.20 -4.94 0.31
C GLN A 66 17.82 -4.48 0.77
N TYR A 67 17.11 -5.33 1.51
CA TYR A 67 15.73 -5.06 1.93
C TYR A 67 15.58 -3.73 2.69
N GLU A 68 16.51 -3.40 3.60
CA GLU A 68 16.46 -2.13 4.34
C GLU A 68 16.64 -0.91 3.42
N SER A 69 17.64 -0.93 2.53
CA SER A 69 17.83 0.14 1.54
C SER A 69 16.69 0.23 0.53
N PHE A 70 16.06 -0.90 0.19
CA PHE A 70 14.85 -0.92 -0.64
C PHE A 70 13.69 -0.23 0.09
N LYS A 71 13.45 -0.53 1.37
CA LYS A 71 12.44 0.17 2.17
C LYS A 71 12.73 1.67 2.29
N GLU A 72 14.00 2.06 2.41
CA GLU A 72 14.39 3.47 2.46
C GLU A 72 14.09 4.19 1.15
N GLU A 73 14.41 3.58 0.02
CA GLU A 73 14.10 4.12 -1.30
C GLU A 73 12.58 4.18 -1.56
N ILE A 74 11.83 3.15 -1.16
CA ILE A 74 10.36 3.18 -1.20
C ILE A 74 9.80 4.28 -0.28
N ARG A 75 10.34 4.43 0.93
CA ARG A 75 9.94 5.52 1.82
C ARG A 75 10.20 6.87 1.17
N ARG A 76 11.38 7.05 0.55
CA ARG A 76 11.75 8.28 -0.13
C ARG A 76 10.71 8.66 -1.18
N ILE A 77 10.38 7.76 -2.10
CA ILE A 77 9.39 8.06 -3.14
C ILE A 77 7.97 8.32 -2.59
N LEU A 78 7.63 7.77 -1.42
CA LEU A 78 6.32 7.97 -0.78
C LEU A 78 6.23 9.26 0.05
N THR A 79 7.34 9.77 0.57
CA THR A 79 7.37 10.95 1.46
C THR A 79 7.93 12.21 0.81
N ASP A 80 8.44 12.11 -0.42
CA ASP A 80 9.04 13.24 -1.13
C ASP A 80 7.96 14.23 -1.59
N ARG A 81 7.64 15.18 -0.70
CA ARG A 81 6.65 16.25 -0.87
C ARG A 81 7.16 17.43 -1.74
N THR A 82 8.23 17.25 -2.51
CA THR A 82 8.84 18.34 -3.29
C THR A 82 8.00 18.83 -4.47
N GLU A 83 6.80 18.31 -4.69
CA GLU A 83 5.82 18.89 -5.62
C GLU A 83 4.45 18.98 -4.92
N GLY A 84 4.18 20.15 -4.35
CA GLY A 84 2.88 20.61 -3.86
C GLY A 84 2.73 22.09 -4.19
#